data_AF-A0A917G475-F1
#
_entry.id   AF-A0A917G475-F1
#
_cell.length_a   1.000
_cell.length_b   1.000
_cell.length_c   1.000
_cell.angle_alpha   90.00
_cell.angle_beta   90.00
_cell.angle_gamma   90.00
#
_symmetry.space_group_name_H-M   'P 1'
#
loop_
_entity.id
_entity.type
_entity.pdbx_description
1 polymer ?
#
loop_
_entity_poly.entity_id
_entity_poly.type
_entity_poly.pdbx_seq_one_letter_code
_entity_poly.pdbx_strand_id
1 'polypeptide(L)'
;MGAGLDTFGFRHSHRGLQTFEVDHPATQAWKRGRLMDAGIDVPAAVTFVPVDFETDSLTRALEHNGFRSTEPAVFVWLGVVFYLTPDAALSTLEYVAGQPHPTEVVFDYLQPAHTDESREHLQARADRLAAAGEAWHTYFTPDDLARQLRVLGFTHIEDRSAAELVDSYSGELTRFVNDIPDQLRASRIVRAQL
;
A
#
# COMPACT_ATOMS: atom_id res chain seq x y z
N MET A 1 3.92 -3.48 3.28
CA MET A 1 4.36 -3.85 1.92
C MET A 1 4.66 -2.56 1.19
N GLY A 2 5.85 -2.46 0.57
CA GLY A 2 6.47 -1.17 0.22
C GLY A 2 6.61 -0.27 1.44
N ALA A 3 7.25 -0.79 2.50
CA ALA A 3 7.29 -0.14 3.81
C ALA A 3 7.92 1.26 3.77
N GLY A 4 8.82 1.53 2.82
CA GLY A 4 9.49 2.80 2.64
C GLY A 4 10.12 3.27 3.93
N LEU A 5 9.67 4.43 4.40
CA LEU A 5 10.07 5.04 5.67
C LEU A 5 9.00 4.95 6.76
N ASP A 6 7.96 4.11 6.61
CA ASP A 6 6.96 3.90 7.65
C ASP A 6 7.66 3.47 8.96
N THR A 7 7.24 4.04 10.08
CA THR A 7 7.78 3.77 11.42
C THR A 7 6.78 3.03 12.31
N PHE A 8 5.70 2.47 11.77
CA PHE A 8 4.69 1.72 12.52
C PHE A 8 5.31 0.68 13.48
N GLY A 9 6.22 -0.15 12.97
CA GLY A 9 6.93 -1.16 13.77
C GLY A 9 7.76 -0.60 14.93
N PHE A 10 8.12 0.68 14.88
CA PHE A 10 8.94 1.37 15.87
C PHE A 10 8.10 2.13 16.91
N ARG A 11 6.83 2.40 16.62
CA ARG A 11 5.96 3.25 17.44
C ARG A 11 4.77 2.53 18.08
N HIS A 12 4.38 1.36 17.58
CA HIS A 12 3.21 0.66 18.14
C HIS A 12 3.53 0.01 19.50
N SER A 13 2.53 -0.04 20.40
CA SER A 13 2.67 -0.64 21.73
C SER A 13 1.96 -2.00 21.88
N HIS A 14 1.44 -2.55 20.78
CA HIS A 14 0.72 -3.83 20.79
C HIS A 14 1.63 -5.01 21.14
N ARG A 15 1.35 -5.68 22.27
CA ARG A 15 2.10 -6.87 22.70
C ARG A 15 1.73 -8.07 21.83
N GLY A 16 2.74 -8.83 21.41
CA GLY A 16 2.55 -10.04 20.60
C GLY A 16 2.36 -9.77 19.10
N LEU A 17 2.29 -8.50 18.67
CA LEU A 17 2.27 -8.13 17.26
C LEU A 17 3.68 -8.24 16.67
N GLN A 18 3.83 -8.99 15.59
CA GLN A 18 5.04 -9.01 14.76
C GLN A 18 4.81 -8.13 13.53
N THR A 19 5.80 -7.31 13.18
CA THR A 19 5.78 -6.44 12.01
C THR A 19 6.79 -6.93 10.98
N PHE A 20 6.30 -7.27 9.78
CA PHE A 20 7.14 -7.62 8.65
C PHE A 20 7.16 -6.44 7.66
N GLU A 21 8.30 -5.80 7.52
CA GLU A 21 8.49 -4.69 6.58
C GLU A 21 8.99 -5.24 5.24
N VAL A 22 8.07 -5.50 4.33
CA VAL A 22 8.36 -5.90 2.95
C VAL A 22 8.66 -4.66 2.12
N ASP A 23 9.84 -4.57 1.52
CA ASP A 23 10.23 -3.46 0.65
C ASP A 23 11.46 -3.81 -0.22
N HIS A 24 11.72 -2.99 -1.24
CA HIS A 24 12.84 -3.17 -2.15
C HIS A 24 14.18 -3.17 -1.39
N PRO A 25 15.13 -4.07 -1.72
CA PRO A 25 16.40 -4.21 -1.00
C PRO A 25 17.17 -2.89 -0.83
N ALA A 26 17.17 -2.04 -1.86
CA ALA A 26 17.85 -0.74 -1.81
C ALA A 26 17.20 0.25 -0.83
N THR A 27 15.87 0.39 -0.85
CA THR A 27 15.11 1.27 0.05
C THR A 27 15.27 0.81 1.49
N GLN A 28 15.20 -0.49 1.71
CA GLN A 28 15.36 -1.09 3.04
C GLN A 28 16.77 -0.92 3.59
N ALA A 29 17.81 -1.11 2.77
CA ALA A 29 19.20 -0.84 3.14
C ALA A 29 19.39 0.64 3.52
N TRP A 30 18.79 1.56 2.75
CA TRP A 30 18.84 2.99 3.05
C TRP A 30 18.16 3.32 4.38
N LYS A 31 16.92 2.83 4.63
CA LYS A 31 16.23 3.02 5.91
C LYS A 31 17.05 2.51 7.09
N ARG A 32 17.64 1.32 6.99
CA ARG A 32 18.50 0.74 8.04
C ARG A 32 19.72 1.61 8.32
N GLY A 33 20.35 2.18 7.28
CA GLY A 33 21.41 3.17 7.45
C GLY A 33 20.94 4.41 8.20
N ARG A 34 19.78 4.97 7.83
CA ARG A 34 19.21 6.15 8.51
C ARG A 34 18.86 5.89 9.98
N LEU A 35 18.35 4.70 10.31
CA LEU A 35 18.06 4.30 11.69
C LEU A 35 19.35 4.20 12.51
N MET A 36 20.39 3.59 11.95
CA MET A 36 21.71 3.49 12.59
C MET A 36 22.33 4.88 12.83
N ASP A 37 22.33 5.75 11.82
CA ASP A 37 22.84 7.12 11.93
C ASP A 37 22.10 7.94 13.01
N ALA A 38 20.81 7.67 13.18
CA ALA A 38 19.96 8.34 14.16
C ALA A 38 20.04 7.71 15.57
N GLY A 39 20.76 6.59 15.75
CA GLY A 39 20.83 5.86 17.01
C GLY A 39 19.48 5.23 17.43
N ILE A 40 18.65 4.85 16.45
CA ILE A 40 17.36 4.21 16.68
C ILE A 40 17.53 2.69 16.60
N ASP A 41 17.35 2.01 17.73
CA ASP A 41 17.38 0.56 17.79
C ASP A 41 16.17 -0.05 17.06
N VAL A 42 16.40 -1.15 16.35
CA VAL A 42 15.34 -1.92 15.70
C VAL A 42 14.65 -2.80 16.74
N PRO A 43 13.33 -2.66 16.97
CA PRO A 43 12.61 -3.51 17.91
C PRO A 43 12.67 -4.98 17.48
N ALA A 44 12.76 -5.90 18.45
CA ALA A 44 12.78 -7.33 18.18
C ALA A 44 11.53 -7.87 17.46
N ALA A 45 10.44 -7.10 17.47
CA ALA A 45 9.20 -7.42 16.78
C ALA A 45 9.18 -6.94 15.31
N VAL A 46 10.24 -6.29 14.82
CA VAL A 46 10.35 -5.81 13.44
C VAL A 46 11.30 -6.69 12.66
N THR A 47 10.80 -7.31 11.60
CA THR A 47 11.56 -8.10 10.64
C THR A 47 11.55 -7.41 9.29
N PHE A 48 12.74 -7.10 8.78
CA PHE A 48 12.93 -6.57 7.43
C PHE A 48 12.91 -7.69 6.39
N VAL A 49 12.03 -7.59 5.39
CA VAL A 49 11.86 -8.60 4.33
C VAL A 49 12.19 -7.95 2.97
N PRO A 50 13.42 -8.11 2.45
CA PRO A 50 13.81 -7.49 1.18
C PRO A 50 13.13 -8.20 0.01
N VAL A 51 12.32 -7.47 -0.76
CA VAL A 51 11.53 -7.96 -1.90
C VAL A 51 11.41 -6.87 -2.96
N ASP A 52 11.80 -7.18 -4.20
CA ASP A 52 11.29 -6.50 -5.38
C ASP A 52 9.98 -7.16 -5.84
N PHE A 53 8.86 -6.42 -5.79
CA PHE A 53 7.54 -6.96 -6.16
C PHE A 53 7.44 -7.36 -7.64
N GLU A 54 8.29 -6.82 -8.52
CA GLU A 54 8.26 -7.13 -9.95
C GLU A 54 8.97 -8.45 -10.27
N THR A 55 9.93 -8.89 -9.44
CA THR A 55 10.82 -10.01 -9.79
C THR A 55 10.88 -11.11 -8.75
N ASP A 56 10.65 -10.79 -7.47
CA ASP A 56 10.83 -11.73 -6.38
C ASP A 56 9.53 -12.42 -5.98
N SER A 57 9.66 -13.63 -5.42
CA SER A 57 8.53 -14.35 -4.85
C SER A 57 8.24 -13.85 -3.42
N LEU A 58 7.15 -13.10 -3.27
CA LEU A 58 6.68 -12.62 -1.95
C LEU A 58 6.48 -13.77 -0.96
N THR A 59 5.88 -14.88 -1.39
CA THR A 59 5.70 -16.10 -0.58
C THR A 59 7.00 -16.58 0.03
N ARG A 60 8.01 -16.83 -0.82
CA ARG A 60 9.29 -17.39 -0.37
C ARG A 60 10.03 -16.41 0.54
N ALA A 61 9.99 -15.12 0.22
CA ALA A 61 10.65 -14.10 1.02
C ALA A 61 10.04 -14.01 2.42
N LEU A 62 8.71 -14.00 2.53
CA LEU A 62 8.02 -13.95 3.82
C LEU A 62 8.29 -15.20 4.65
N GLU A 63 8.11 -16.40 4.07
CA GLU A 63 8.37 -17.67 4.77
C GLU A 63 9.81 -17.78 5.24
N HIS A 64 10.78 -17.41 4.39
CA HIS A 64 12.21 -17.41 4.74
C HIS A 64 12.52 -16.49 5.92
N ASN A 65 11.80 -15.38 6.05
CA ASN A 65 11.97 -14.42 7.14
C ASN A 65 11.10 -14.73 8.37
N GLY A 66 10.45 -15.91 8.41
CA GLY A 66 9.72 -16.38 9.58
C GLY A 66 8.27 -15.91 9.68
N PHE A 67 7.70 -15.36 8.60
CA PHE A 67 6.26 -15.16 8.51
C PHE A 67 5.55 -16.53 8.53
N ARG A 68 4.53 -16.66 9.38
CA ARG A 68 3.75 -17.89 9.54
C ARG A 68 2.36 -17.67 8.95
N SER A 69 2.09 -18.26 7.79
CA SER A 69 0.79 -18.20 7.13
C SER A 69 -0.34 -18.84 7.95
N THR A 70 0.00 -19.65 8.96
CA THR A 70 -0.94 -20.23 9.93
C THR A 70 -1.39 -19.27 11.03
N GLU A 71 -0.93 -18.01 11.01
CA GLU A 71 -1.32 -16.97 11.96
C GLU A 71 -2.12 -15.86 11.26
N PRO A 72 -3.09 -15.21 11.93
CA PRO A 72 -3.83 -14.09 11.34
C PRO A 72 -2.89 -12.94 10.94
N ALA A 73 -3.13 -12.35 9.78
CA ALA A 73 -2.30 -11.27 9.24
C ALA A 73 -3.14 -10.15 8.62
N VAL A 74 -2.62 -8.92 8.73
CA VAL A 74 -3.12 -7.74 8.02
C VAL A 74 -2.01 -7.24 7.09
N PHE A 75 -2.31 -7.14 5.80
CA PHE A 75 -1.41 -6.67 4.77
C PHE A 75 -1.67 -5.20 4.48
N VAL A 76 -0.76 -4.32 4.87
CA VAL A 76 -0.83 -2.89 4.56
C VAL A 76 0.11 -2.60 3.38
N TRP A 77 -0.42 -2.04 2.30
CA TRP A 77 0.28 -1.84 1.03
C TRP A 77 -0.03 -0.46 0.44
N LEU A 78 0.50 0.56 1.11
CA LEU A 78 0.19 1.96 0.83
C LEU A 78 1.34 2.62 0.07
N GLY A 79 1.01 3.40 -0.96
CA GLY A 79 1.95 4.11 -1.80
C GLY A 79 2.70 3.23 -2.79
N VAL A 80 2.13 2.09 -3.21
CA VAL A 80 2.88 1.09 -3.99
C VAL A 80 2.21 0.69 -5.29
N VAL A 81 0.91 0.37 -5.27
CA VAL A 81 0.23 -0.32 -6.38
C VAL A 81 0.45 0.36 -7.72
N PHE A 82 0.34 1.69 -7.76
CA PHE A 82 0.49 2.50 -8.98
C PHE A 82 1.91 2.56 -9.55
N TYR A 83 2.94 2.05 -8.86
CA TYR A 83 4.30 1.86 -9.37
C TYR A 83 4.57 0.44 -9.89
N LEU A 84 3.60 -0.45 -9.78
CA LEU A 84 3.75 -1.83 -10.23
C LEU A 84 3.07 -2.07 -11.56
N THR A 85 3.57 -3.03 -12.30
CA THR A 85 2.85 -3.62 -13.43
C THR A 85 1.53 -4.26 -12.96
N PRO A 86 0.48 -4.32 -13.81
CA PRO A 86 -0.77 -4.97 -13.46
C PRO A 86 -0.57 -6.42 -12.97
N ASP A 87 0.37 -7.15 -13.58
CA ASP A 87 0.65 -8.55 -13.27
C ASP A 87 1.33 -8.69 -11.90
N ALA A 88 2.32 -7.85 -11.58
CA ALA A 88 2.96 -7.85 -10.26
C ALA A 88 1.96 -7.45 -9.15
N ALA A 89 1.09 -6.48 -9.44
CA ALA A 89 0.06 -6.07 -8.52
C ALA A 89 -0.95 -7.20 -8.25
N LEU A 90 -1.42 -7.85 -9.32
CA LEU A 90 -2.33 -8.99 -9.23
C LEU A 90 -1.71 -10.19 -8.51
N SER A 91 -0.45 -10.53 -8.81
CA SER A 91 0.25 -11.63 -8.15
C SER A 91 0.38 -11.42 -6.64
N THR A 92 0.60 -10.18 -6.20
CA THR A 92 0.61 -9.83 -4.77
C THR A 92 -0.78 -10.03 -4.14
N LEU A 93 -1.86 -9.60 -4.82
CA LEU A 93 -3.22 -9.81 -4.34
C LEU A 93 -3.62 -11.30 -4.31
N GLU A 94 -3.19 -12.09 -5.29
CA GLU A 94 -3.36 -13.55 -5.33
C GLU A 94 -2.67 -14.22 -4.14
N TYR A 95 -1.45 -13.79 -3.80
CA TYR A 95 -0.75 -14.28 -2.62
C TYR A 95 -1.54 -14.00 -1.33
N VAL A 96 -2.08 -12.79 -1.18
CA VAL A 96 -2.88 -12.44 0.00
C VAL A 96 -4.19 -13.22 0.05
N ALA A 97 -4.88 -13.34 -1.09
CA ALA A 97 -6.12 -14.12 -1.20
C ALA A 97 -5.91 -15.62 -0.92
N GLY A 98 -4.71 -16.14 -1.17
CA GLY A 98 -4.33 -17.54 -0.93
C GLY A 98 -3.99 -17.90 0.53
N GLN A 99 -4.05 -16.95 1.47
CA GLN A 99 -3.72 -17.25 2.87
C GLN A 99 -4.78 -18.16 3.53
N PRO A 100 -4.38 -19.13 4.37
CA PRO A 100 -5.30 -20.14 4.91
C PRO A 100 -6.19 -19.63 6.06
N HIS A 101 -5.95 -18.42 6.57
CA HIS A 101 -6.75 -17.77 7.62
C HIS A 101 -7.40 -16.49 7.11
N PRO A 102 -8.46 -15.99 7.77
CA PRO A 102 -9.01 -14.68 7.45
C PRO A 102 -7.90 -13.64 7.46
N THR A 103 -7.71 -13.00 6.31
CA THR A 103 -6.70 -11.97 6.10
C THR A 103 -7.37 -10.72 5.56
N GLU A 104 -6.81 -9.59 5.97
CA GLU A 104 -7.23 -8.28 5.51
C GLU A 104 -6.10 -7.67 4.70
N VAL A 105 -6.46 -7.03 3.58
CA VAL A 105 -5.53 -6.18 2.83
C VAL A 105 -6.07 -4.76 2.80
N VAL A 106 -5.19 -3.80 3.06
CA VAL A 106 -5.46 -2.37 2.93
C VAL A 106 -4.42 -1.79 1.98
N PHE A 107 -4.87 -1.21 0.88
CA PHE A 107 -4.00 -0.63 -0.14
C PHE A 107 -4.63 0.59 -0.79
N ASP A 108 -3.81 1.46 -1.36
CA ASP A 108 -4.26 2.59 -2.15
C ASP A 108 -3.97 2.36 -3.64
N TYR A 109 -4.77 3.02 -4.48
CA TYR A 109 -4.61 2.97 -5.92
C TYR A 109 -5.00 4.31 -6.54
N LEU A 110 -4.62 4.50 -7.81
CA LEU A 110 -5.02 5.64 -8.60
C LEU A 110 -6.16 5.26 -9.55
N GLN A 111 -7.24 6.03 -9.54
CA GLN A 111 -8.31 5.92 -10.53
C GLN A 111 -8.02 6.80 -11.76
N PRO A 112 -8.45 6.38 -12.96
CA PRO A 112 -8.38 7.23 -14.15
C PRO A 112 -9.16 8.54 -13.98
N ALA A 113 -8.70 9.60 -14.63
CA ALA A 113 -9.42 10.87 -14.65
C ALA A 113 -10.74 10.80 -15.44
N HIS A 114 -11.78 11.44 -14.91
CA HIS A 114 -13.12 11.48 -15.53
C HIS A 114 -13.45 12.78 -16.26
N THR A 115 -12.67 13.84 -16.07
CA THR A 115 -12.80 15.14 -16.77
C THR A 115 -11.49 15.51 -17.46
N ASP A 116 -11.57 16.38 -18.46
CA ASP A 116 -10.37 16.87 -19.18
C ASP A 116 -9.42 17.61 -18.24
N GLU A 117 -9.95 18.49 -17.37
CA GLU A 117 -9.17 19.19 -16.35
C GLU A 117 -8.45 18.22 -15.40
N SER A 118 -9.15 17.18 -14.91
CA SER A 118 -8.54 16.17 -14.03
C SER A 118 -7.49 15.34 -14.78
N ARG A 119 -7.67 15.12 -16.08
CA ARG A 119 -6.73 14.39 -16.92
C ARG A 119 -5.44 15.18 -17.12
N GLU A 120 -5.55 16.48 -17.42
CA GLU A 120 -4.40 17.37 -17.54
C GLU A 120 -3.62 17.44 -16.22
N HIS A 121 -4.31 17.59 -15.09
CA HIS A 121 -3.67 17.60 -13.78
C HIS A 121 -2.95 16.28 -13.47
N LEU A 122 -3.63 15.15 -13.69
CA LEU A 122 -3.09 13.82 -13.41
C LEU A 122 -1.86 13.53 -14.30
N GLN A 123 -1.93 13.88 -15.59
CA GLN A 123 -0.81 13.73 -16.52
C GLN A 123 0.37 14.60 -16.10
N ALA A 124 0.15 15.88 -15.79
CA ALA A 124 1.22 16.78 -15.36
C ALA A 124 1.91 16.29 -14.08
N ARG A 125 1.17 15.63 -13.17
CA ARG A 125 1.74 14.99 -11.99
C ARG A 125 2.52 13.73 -12.34
N ALA A 126 1.96 12.86 -13.18
CA ALA A 126 2.62 11.64 -13.64
C ALA A 126 3.96 11.96 -14.33
N ASP A 127 4.00 12.99 -15.19
CA ASP A 127 5.21 13.42 -15.90
C ASP A 127 6.31 13.91 -14.93
N ARG A 128 5.93 14.66 -13.89
CA ARG A 128 6.88 15.12 -12.86
C ARG A 128 7.48 13.96 -12.08
N LEU A 129 6.66 12.97 -11.72
CA LEU A 129 7.13 11.81 -10.98
C LEU A 129 7.98 10.90 -11.86
N ALA A 130 7.59 10.67 -13.12
CA ALA A 130 8.40 9.95 -14.09
C ALA A 130 9.78 10.60 -14.30
N ALA A 131 9.85 11.93 -14.37
CA ALA A 131 11.12 12.66 -14.47
C ALA A 131 12.01 12.49 -13.21
N ALA A 132 11.42 12.17 -12.06
CA ALA A 132 12.12 11.84 -10.83
C ALA A 132 12.43 10.34 -10.67
N GLY A 133 12.09 9.49 -11.64
CA GLY A 133 12.27 8.04 -11.59
C GLY A 133 11.12 7.26 -10.95
N GLU A 134 10.01 7.94 -10.63
CA GLU A 134 8.83 7.40 -9.93
C GLU A 134 7.65 7.30 -10.90
N ALA A 135 7.84 6.67 -12.06
CA ALA A 135 6.79 6.59 -13.07
C ALA A 135 5.61 5.75 -12.61
N TRP A 136 4.38 6.24 -12.83
CA TRP A 136 3.18 5.47 -12.56
C TRP A 136 2.84 4.54 -13.74
N HIS A 137 2.54 3.28 -13.42
CA HIS A 137 2.31 2.22 -14.39
C HIS A 137 0.86 1.73 -14.41
N THR A 138 0.14 1.83 -13.30
CA THR A 138 -1.20 1.26 -13.16
C THR A 138 -2.23 2.26 -12.64
N TYR A 139 -3.43 2.11 -13.19
CA TYR A 139 -4.65 2.77 -12.73
C TYR A 139 -5.76 1.73 -12.74
N PHE A 140 -6.68 1.82 -11.79
CA PHE A 140 -7.86 0.95 -11.73
C PHE A 140 -9.13 1.78 -11.67
N THR A 141 -10.18 1.39 -12.39
CA THR A 141 -11.50 1.91 -12.06
C THR A 141 -12.00 1.21 -10.78
N PRO A 142 -12.79 1.87 -9.92
CA PRO A 142 -13.34 1.22 -8.73
C PRO A 142 -14.12 -0.06 -9.05
N ASP A 143 -14.90 -0.05 -10.13
CA ASP A 143 -15.69 -1.20 -10.56
C ASP A 143 -14.83 -2.38 -11.04
N ASP A 144 -13.75 -2.11 -11.79
CA ASP A 144 -12.85 -3.16 -12.25
C ASP A 144 -12.05 -3.76 -11.10
N LEU A 145 -11.54 -2.92 -10.19
CA LEU A 145 -10.81 -3.40 -9.01
C LEU A 145 -11.71 -4.24 -8.10
N ALA A 146 -12.92 -3.76 -7.81
CA ALA A 146 -13.88 -4.50 -6.99
C ALA A 146 -14.28 -5.83 -7.65
N ARG A 147 -14.32 -5.91 -8.99
CA ARG A 147 -14.55 -7.16 -9.71
C ARG A 147 -13.38 -8.13 -9.57
N GLN A 148 -12.15 -7.64 -9.75
CA GLN A 148 -10.93 -8.45 -9.59
C GLN A 148 -10.81 -9.01 -8.17
N LEU A 149 -11.00 -8.18 -7.15
CA LEU A 149 -10.98 -8.61 -5.75
C LEU A 149 -12.04 -9.70 -5.46
N ARG A 150 -13.25 -9.57 -6.01
CA ARG A 150 -14.28 -10.62 -5.87
C ARG A 150 -13.91 -11.93 -6.55
N VAL A 151 -13.25 -11.87 -7.73
CA VAL A 151 -12.74 -13.07 -8.41
C VAL A 151 -11.68 -13.78 -7.57
N LEU A 152 -10.85 -13.03 -6.85
CA LEU A 152 -9.88 -13.57 -5.89
C LEU A 152 -10.51 -14.11 -4.60
N GLY A 153 -11.81 -13.89 -4.39
CA GLY A 153 -12.55 -14.42 -3.25
C GLY A 153 -12.76 -13.43 -2.09
N PHE A 154 -12.32 -12.18 -2.21
CA PHE A 154 -12.63 -11.16 -1.19
C PHE A 154 -14.13 -10.88 -1.15
N THR A 155 -14.73 -10.99 0.03
CA THR A 155 -16.18 -10.90 0.23
C THR A 155 -16.63 -9.55 0.80
N HIS A 156 -15.82 -8.95 1.67
CA HIS A 156 -16.05 -7.63 2.23
C HIS A 156 -15.06 -6.62 1.65
N ILE A 157 -15.55 -5.73 0.78
CA ILE A 157 -14.74 -4.71 0.10
C ILE A 157 -15.29 -3.33 0.47
N GLU A 158 -14.46 -2.53 1.12
CA GLU A 158 -14.71 -1.12 1.40
C GLU A 158 -13.74 -0.28 0.58
N ASP A 159 -14.27 0.53 -0.32
CA ASP A 159 -13.50 1.41 -1.20
C ASP A 159 -13.93 2.86 -0.95
N ARG A 160 -12.99 3.71 -0.52
CA ARG A 160 -13.24 5.13 -0.28
C ARG A 160 -12.27 5.98 -1.06
N SER A 161 -12.79 7.01 -1.71
CA SER A 161 -11.98 8.10 -2.25
C SER A 161 -11.30 8.86 -1.11
N ALA A 162 -10.17 9.50 -1.43
CA ALA A 162 -9.53 10.42 -0.49
C ALA A 162 -10.50 11.53 -0.01
N ALA A 163 -11.43 11.95 -0.88
CA ALA A 163 -12.49 12.90 -0.55
C ALA A 163 -13.39 12.42 0.58
N GLU A 164 -13.97 11.21 0.43
CA GLU A 164 -14.85 10.59 1.42
C GLU A 164 -14.13 10.33 2.75
N LEU A 165 -12.85 9.96 2.68
CA LEU A 165 -12.03 9.77 3.87
C LEU A 165 -11.82 11.09 4.62
N VAL A 166 -11.36 12.14 3.92
CA VAL A 166 -11.15 13.46 4.52
C VAL A 166 -12.44 13.97 5.17
N ASP A 167 -13.58 13.84 4.48
CA ASP A 167 -14.89 14.22 5.02
C ASP A 167 -15.23 13.44 6.30
N SER A 168 -15.01 12.12 6.29
CA SER A 168 -15.31 11.26 7.46
C SER A 168 -14.50 11.58 8.72
N TYR A 169 -13.27 12.10 8.58
CA TYR A 169 -12.44 12.55 9.71
C TYR A 169 -12.67 14.03 10.07
N SER A 170 -13.36 14.80 9.22
CA SER A 170 -13.57 16.24 9.39
C SER A 170 -14.75 16.58 10.32
N GLY A 171 -15.39 15.59 10.93
CA GLY A 171 -16.59 15.72 11.78
C GLY A 171 -16.54 16.71 12.95
N GLU A 172 -15.39 17.34 13.24
CA GLU A 172 -15.25 18.43 14.23
C GLU A 172 -14.19 19.51 13.87
N LEU A 173 -13.58 19.48 12.67
CA LEU A 173 -12.55 20.45 12.25
C LEU A 173 -12.86 21.08 10.89
N THR A 174 -13.74 22.08 10.92
CA THR A 174 -14.11 22.91 9.77
C THR A 174 -12.98 23.86 9.35
N ARG A 175 -11.87 23.33 8.81
CA ARG A 175 -10.83 24.15 8.15
C ARG A 175 -10.23 23.59 6.85
N PHE A 176 -10.58 22.37 6.43
CA PHE A 176 -10.07 21.79 5.16
C PHE A 176 -11.12 21.67 4.04
N VAL A 177 -12.38 22.06 4.29
CA VAL A 177 -13.52 21.64 3.45
C VAL A 177 -13.75 22.46 2.17
N ASN A 178 -12.84 23.37 1.77
CA ASN A 178 -13.09 24.16 0.55
C ASN A 178 -12.26 23.81 -0.67
N ASP A 179 -11.24 22.94 -0.59
CA ASP A 179 -10.55 22.39 -1.77
C ASP A 179 -9.79 21.12 -1.38
N ILE A 180 -10.30 19.94 -1.77
CA ILE A 180 -9.46 18.74 -1.74
C ILE A 180 -8.33 18.99 -2.74
N PRO A 181 -7.05 18.90 -2.32
CA PRO A 181 -5.94 19.10 -3.24
C PRO A 181 -6.14 18.24 -4.49
N ASP A 182 -5.97 18.83 -5.66
CA ASP A 182 -6.15 18.12 -6.95
C ASP A 182 -5.37 16.78 -7.00
N GLN A 183 -4.24 16.74 -6.29
CA GLN A 183 -3.39 15.57 -6.09
C GLN A 183 -4.12 14.37 -5.45
N LEU A 184 -5.16 14.58 -4.66
CA LEU A 184 -5.89 13.52 -3.97
C LEU A 184 -7.09 13.02 -4.78
N ARG A 185 -7.51 13.73 -5.85
CA ARG A 185 -8.73 13.39 -6.61
C ARG A 185 -8.70 12.00 -7.25
N ALA A 186 -7.51 11.57 -7.67
CA ALA A 186 -7.31 10.24 -8.25
C ALA A 186 -7.05 9.16 -7.18
N SER A 187 -6.79 9.52 -5.92
CA SER A 187 -6.40 8.56 -4.89
C SER A 187 -7.61 7.95 -4.19
N ARG A 188 -7.56 6.63 -4.03
CA ARG A 188 -8.55 5.84 -3.32
C ARG A 188 -7.86 4.84 -2.43
N ILE A 189 -8.49 4.48 -1.31
CA ILE A 189 -8.03 3.42 -0.41
C ILE A 189 -9.09 2.34 -0.36
N VAL A 190 -8.64 1.10 -0.49
CA VAL A 190 -9.44 -0.10 -0.39
C VAL A 190 -9.02 -0.91 0.82
N ARG A 191 -10.01 -1.40 1.55
CA ARG A 191 -9.90 -2.45 2.56
C ARG A 191 -10.70 -3.65 2.09
N ALA A 192 -10.05 -4.79 1.93
CA ALA A 192 -10.68 -6.03 1.48
C ALA A 192 -10.39 -7.19 2.45
N GLN A 193 -11.40 -8.04 2.70
CA GLN A 193 -11.31 -9.19 3.59
C GLN A 193 -11.93 -10.44 2.93
N LEU A 194 -11.31 -11.60 3.19
CA LEU A 194 -11.83 -12.93 2.80
C LEU A 194 -13.01 -13.35 3.69
#